data_AF-A0A1F7IFP6-F1
#
_entry.id   AF-A0A1F7IFP6-F1
#
_cell.length_a   1.000
_cell.length_b   1.000
_cell.length_c   1.000
_cell.angle_alpha   90.00
_cell.angle_beta   90.00
_cell.angle_gamma   90.00
#
_symmetry.space_group_name_H-M   'P 1'
#
loop_
_entity.id
_entity.type
_entity.pdbx_description
1 polymer ?
#
loop_
_entity_poly.entity_id
_entity_poly.type
_entity_poly.pdbx_seq_one_letter_code
_entity_poly.pdbx_strand_id
1 'polypeptide(L)'
;MRLLTIVFFIFLFIFIRSLNFTEHLNFSFDQAWSSTRALEIWRDKEFTLVGPGNSIVVGGKQILQGSINYYFLLLFLILGNFDPIISSYLFMLFSAFMLVPLYYGVKMFYNHKTAVLIIAFYSLVPLYIDFTRFFFGPGFQFSLIPLLILFAGLYKQSKKLIYLFMAFFSIGVISQFHFATLIFFPLFLFYFIKKNYLKEKKSEEEGPPGSAELRVIGSEASTDGLAFVAVGTTTKEAKESSDRIWIKAVIIFSGFLLGFSPIIFFELKNKFYNIVVFSDYLKNAGSFSNFQLLPHRYLSLSLVLLVLIIGKYKKIVSVKLIVFACLILGIVDLSLYLPKPKQAFGMAENWNYLMEKKAYGIIKKEGLKDFNIANLIYDNLSVVIKYQMRKDNYLINFDDYYHNKYLFVIDKNEKNISKNPAYEVQNFNPRKKSKQWKINDSYNLYLYKRTK
;
A
#
# COMPACT_ATOMS: atom_id res chain seq x y z
N MET A 1 29.24 13.04 1.61
CA MET A 1 28.37 13.09 0.40
C MET A 1 27.16 12.15 0.46
N ARG A 2 27.30 10.83 0.72
CA ARG A 2 26.16 9.88 0.62
C ARG A 2 24.99 10.16 1.58
N LEU A 3 25.27 10.48 2.84
CA LEU A 3 24.24 10.82 3.83
C LEU A 3 23.52 12.12 3.45
N LEU A 4 24.27 13.13 3.03
CA LEU A 4 23.72 14.42 2.59
C LEU A 4 22.73 14.28 1.43
N THR A 5 23.00 13.38 0.47
CA THR A 5 22.05 13.09 -0.62
C THR A 5 20.73 12.53 -0.09
N ILE A 6 20.76 11.60 0.85
CA ILE A 6 19.53 11.01 1.42
C ILE A 6 18.76 12.08 2.21
N VAL A 7 19.46 12.86 3.05
CA VAL A 7 18.86 13.96 3.81
C VAL A 7 18.21 14.98 2.88
N PHE A 8 18.87 15.34 1.78
CA PHE A 8 18.30 16.21 0.75
C PHE A 8 17.00 15.65 0.18
N PHE A 9 16.96 14.36 -0.21
CA PHE A 9 15.73 13.76 -0.74
C PHE A 9 14.63 13.61 0.31
N ILE A 10 14.95 13.35 1.58
CA ILE A 10 13.96 13.36 2.66
C ILE A 10 13.36 14.75 2.81
N PHE A 11 14.19 15.79 2.85
CA PHE A 11 13.71 17.17 2.92
C PHE A 11 12.84 17.52 1.71
N LEU A 12 13.31 17.20 0.50
CA LEU A 12 12.56 17.46 -0.75
C LEU A 12 11.22 16.72 -0.77
N PHE A 13 11.20 15.45 -0.35
CA PHE A 13 9.99 14.64 -0.25
C PHE A 13 8.95 15.29 0.68
N ILE A 14 9.38 15.71 1.88
CA ILE A 14 8.53 16.36 2.88
C ILE A 14 8.06 17.72 2.37
N PHE A 15 8.97 18.52 1.80
CA PHE A 15 8.67 19.87 1.31
C PHE A 15 7.55 19.85 0.26
N ILE A 16 7.71 19.06 -0.82
CA ILE A 16 6.72 19.00 -1.91
C ILE A 16 5.36 18.54 -1.40
N ARG A 17 5.32 17.50 -0.56
CA ARG A 17 4.04 16.97 -0.03
C ARG A 17 3.37 17.91 0.98
N SER A 18 4.15 18.75 1.65
CA SER A 18 3.63 19.74 2.61
C SER A 18 2.97 20.94 1.94
N LEU A 19 3.22 21.20 0.65
CA LEU A 19 2.59 22.29 -0.10
C LEU A 19 1.07 22.11 -0.15
N ASN A 20 0.33 23.02 0.47
CA ASN A 20 -1.14 22.97 0.58
C ASN A 20 -1.64 21.59 1.10
N PHE A 21 -0.94 21.00 2.08
CA PHE A 21 -1.20 19.64 2.57
C PHE A 21 -2.66 19.41 2.93
N THR A 22 -3.26 20.31 3.70
CA THR A 22 -4.65 20.18 4.17
C THR A 22 -5.67 20.24 3.04
N GLU A 23 -5.40 21.01 1.99
CA GLU A 23 -6.29 21.23 0.86
C GLU A 23 -6.23 20.07 -0.14
N HIS A 24 -5.06 19.43 -0.27
CA HIS A 24 -4.89 18.23 -1.09
C HIS A 24 -5.23 16.93 -0.37
N LEU A 25 -5.35 16.95 0.97
CA LEU A 25 -5.59 15.75 1.77
C LEU A 25 -6.89 15.06 1.34
N ASN A 26 -6.77 13.87 0.78
CA ASN A 26 -7.90 12.99 0.54
C ASN A 26 -8.21 12.19 1.81
N PHE A 27 -9.21 12.63 2.56
CA PHE A 27 -9.82 11.82 3.62
C PHE A 27 -11.31 11.65 3.28
N SER A 28 -11.59 10.69 2.41
CA SER A 28 -12.90 10.35 1.86
C SER A 28 -13.46 9.07 2.50
N PHE A 29 -14.39 8.41 1.82
CA PHE A 29 -15.16 7.26 2.33
C PHE A 29 -14.26 6.15 2.89
N ASP A 30 -13.33 5.62 2.09
CA ASP A 30 -12.50 4.48 2.49
C ASP A 30 -11.62 4.79 3.71
N GLN A 31 -11.08 6.01 3.77
CA GLN A 31 -10.21 6.45 4.87
C GLN A 31 -11.02 6.66 6.16
N ALA A 32 -12.17 7.31 6.06
CA ALA A 32 -13.05 7.54 7.20
C ALA A 32 -13.67 6.23 7.71
N TRP A 33 -14.08 5.33 6.81
CA TRP A 33 -14.62 4.02 7.16
C TRP A 33 -13.57 3.18 7.92
N SER A 34 -12.38 3.06 7.36
CA SER A 34 -11.28 2.31 8.00
C SER A 34 -10.85 2.95 9.32
N SER A 35 -10.84 4.28 9.41
CA SER A 35 -10.50 5.01 10.64
C SER A 35 -11.57 4.89 11.71
N THR A 36 -12.85 4.81 11.32
CA THR A 36 -13.97 4.53 12.22
C THR A 36 -13.79 3.15 12.84
N ARG A 37 -13.50 2.14 12.03
CA ARG A 37 -13.26 0.79 12.53
C ARG A 37 -12.03 0.69 13.42
N ALA A 38 -10.94 1.36 13.07
CA ALA A 38 -9.74 1.44 13.91
C ALA A 38 -10.02 2.13 15.27
N LEU A 39 -10.86 3.18 15.27
CA LEU A 39 -11.29 3.86 16.50
C LEU A 39 -12.11 2.93 17.42
N GLU A 40 -13.02 2.12 16.85
CA GLU A 40 -13.79 1.10 17.60
C GLU A 40 -12.85 0.06 18.21
N ILE A 41 -11.97 -0.55 17.39
CA ILE A 41 -10.94 -1.49 17.85
C ILE A 41 -10.17 -0.94 19.05
N TRP A 42 -9.77 0.34 18.98
CA TRP A 42 -9.04 1.00 20.05
C TRP A 42 -9.87 1.23 21.32
N ARG A 43 -11.13 1.64 21.18
CA ARG A 43 -12.04 1.94 22.31
C ARG A 43 -12.52 0.67 22.99
N ASP A 44 -12.99 -0.27 22.19
CA ASP A 44 -13.66 -1.48 22.63
C ASP A 44 -12.65 -2.59 23.00
N LYS A 45 -11.35 -2.33 22.76
CA LYS A 45 -10.25 -3.28 22.97
C LYS A 45 -10.46 -4.58 22.19
N GLU A 46 -11.08 -4.47 21.02
CA GLU A 46 -11.39 -5.60 20.17
C GLU A 46 -10.13 -6.11 19.46
N PHE A 47 -9.98 -7.43 19.38
CA PHE A 47 -8.96 -8.06 18.55
C PHE A 47 -9.59 -8.65 17.29
N THR A 48 -9.20 -8.14 16.12
CA THR A 48 -9.62 -8.66 14.81
C THR A 48 -8.48 -9.32 14.03
N LEU A 49 -8.80 -10.40 13.31
CA LEU A 49 -7.91 -11.10 12.38
C LEU A 49 -8.09 -10.64 10.92
N VAL A 50 -9.14 -9.87 10.65
CA VAL A 50 -9.46 -9.36 9.30
C VAL A 50 -9.52 -7.84 9.24
N GLY A 51 -9.15 -7.35 8.07
CA GLY A 51 -9.18 -5.97 7.64
C GLY A 51 -10.51 -5.60 6.95
N PRO A 52 -10.52 -4.52 6.14
CA PRO A 52 -11.69 -4.13 5.38
C PRO A 52 -12.03 -5.13 4.29
N GLY A 53 -13.31 -5.21 3.93
CA GLY A 53 -13.76 -5.91 2.73
C GLY A 53 -13.27 -5.22 1.47
N ASN A 54 -13.00 -5.98 0.41
CA ASN A 54 -12.66 -5.43 -0.89
C ASN A 54 -13.93 -5.21 -1.75
N SER A 55 -13.74 -4.67 -2.94
CA SER A 55 -14.85 -4.39 -3.88
C SER A 55 -15.47 -5.63 -4.53
N ILE A 56 -14.95 -6.84 -4.26
CA ILE A 56 -15.48 -8.09 -4.83
C ILE A 56 -16.59 -8.57 -3.91
N VAL A 57 -17.83 -8.43 -4.35
CA VAL A 57 -19.04 -8.86 -3.63
C VAL A 57 -19.71 -9.99 -4.41
N VAL A 58 -19.94 -11.14 -3.77
CA VAL A 58 -20.67 -12.27 -4.36
C VAL A 58 -21.65 -12.82 -3.33
N GLY A 59 -22.94 -12.88 -3.67
CA GLY A 59 -23.98 -13.36 -2.75
C GLY A 59 -24.01 -12.58 -1.42
N GLY A 60 -23.76 -11.27 -1.47
CA GLY A 60 -23.69 -10.42 -0.27
C GLY A 60 -22.42 -10.58 0.58
N LYS A 61 -21.46 -11.41 0.16
CA LYS A 61 -20.18 -11.64 0.85
C LYS A 61 -19.05 -10.89 0.16
N GLN A 62 -18.13 -10.34 0.94
CA GLN A 62 -16.94 -9.64 0.46
C GLN A 62 -15.69 -10.46 0.77
N ILE A 63 -14.67 -10.38 -0.09
CA ILE A 63 -13.35 -10.88 0.28
C ILE A 63 -12.73 -9.91 1.29
N LEU A 64 -12.29 -10.42 2.43
CA LEU A 64 -11.74 -9.63 3.53
C LEU A 64 -10.21 -9.56 3.45
N GLN A 65 -9.67 -8.36 3.61
CA GLN A 65 -8.21 -8.14 3.71
C GLN A 65 -7.67 -8.53 5.09
N GLY A 66 -6.35 -8.45 5.31
CA GLY A 66 -5.74 -8.78 6.60
C GLY A 66 -5.85 -7.65 7.62
N SER A 67 -5.93 -7.99 8.91
CA SER A 67 -6.14 -7.02 9.99
C SER A 67 -5.00 -6.01 10.17
N ILE A 68 -3.80 -6.30 9.63
CA ILE A 68 -2.68 -5.34 9.68
C ILE A 68 -3.03 -4.00 9.03
N ASN A 69 -4.00 -3.97 8.11
CA ASN A 69 -4.52 -2.73 7.53
C ASN A 69 -5.04 -1.78 8.63
N TYR A 70 -5.85 -2.31 9.57
CA TYR A 70 -6.35 -1.53 10.70
C TYR A 70 -5.27 -1.21 11.74
N TYR A 71 -4.43 -2.18 12.11
CA TYR A 71 -3.43 -1.94 13.16
C TYR A 71 -2.33 -0.96 12.73
N PHE A 72 -1.90 -1.03 11.47
CA PHE A 72 -0.93 -0.10 10.94
C PHE A 72 -1.51 1.31 10.81
N LEU A 73 -2.77 1.43 10.36
CA LEU A 73 -3.51 2.70 10.39
C LEU A 73 -3.63 3.24 11.82
N LEU A 74 -4.02 2.37 12.77
CA LEU A 74 -4.27 2.73 14.16
C LEU A 74 -3.04 3.33 14.84
N LEU A 75 -1.83 2.83 14.54
CA LEU A 75 -0.59 3.40 15.04
C LEU A 75 -0.54 4.92 14.83
N PHE A 76 -0.80 5.37 13.60
CA PHE A 76 -0.71 6.80 13.29
C PHE A 76 -1.94 7.58 13.75
N LEU A 77 -3.13 6.95 13.78
CA LEU A 77 -4.32 7.57 14.36
C LEU A 77 -4.12 7.87 15.85
N ILE A 78 -3.54 6.95 16.62
CA ILE A 78 -3.23 7.19 18.03
C ILE A 78 -2.23 8.35 18.17
N LEU A 79 -1.15 8.34 17.41
CA LEU A 79 -0.13 9.39 17.45
C LEU A 79 -0.68 10.77 17.04
N GLY A 80 -1.63 10.82 16.11
CA GLY A 80 -2.30 12.05 15.70
C GLY A 80 -3.59 12.35 16.46
N ASN A 81 -3.84 11.68 17.60
CA ASN A 81 -5.04 11.85 18.43
C ASN A 81 -6.37 11.76 17.62
N PHE A 82 -6.42 10.80 16.70
CA PHE A 82 -7.50 10.56 15.76
C PHE A 82 -7.88 11.81 14.93
N ASP A 83 -6.96 12.77 14.76
CA ASP A 83 -7.11 13.85 13.79
C ASP A 83 -6.58 13.39 12.42
N PRO A 84 -7.42 13.37 11.37
CA PRO A 84 -7.00 12.92 10.05
C PRO A 84 -5.84 13.69 9.42
N ILE A 85 -5.71 14.99 9.70
CA ILE A 85 -4.64 15.82 9.14
C ILE A 85 -3.32 15.45 9.79
N ILE A 86 -3.27 15.50 11.13
CA ILE A 86 -2.05 15.20 11.89
C ILE A 86 -1.60 13.78 11.62
N SER A 87 -2.54 12.84 11.72
CA SER A 87 -2.24 11.43 11.50
C SER A 87 -1.68 11.24 10.08
N SER A 88 -2.29 11.84 9.03
CA SER A 88 -1.86 11.60 7.64
C SER A 88 -0.48 12.21 7.39
N TYR A 89 -0.19 13.33 8.04
CA TYR A 89 1.11 13.96 8.01
C TYR A 89 2.18 13.08 8.66
N LEU A 90 1.89 12.45 9.80
CA LEU A 90 2.81 11.50 10.44
C LEU A 90 3.09 10.27 9.55
N PHE A 91 2.07 9.75 8.87
CA PHE A 91 2.25 8.69 7.89
C PHE A 91 3.13 9.14 6.70
N MET A 92 2.89 10.35 6.18
CA MET A 92 3.73 10.94 5.14
C MET A 92 5.21 11.05 5.58
N LEU A 93 5.46 11.45 6.83
CA LEU A 93 6.83 11.48 7.40
C LEU A 93 7.43 10.07 7.47
N PHE A 94 6.65 9.07 7.89
CA PHE A 94 7.09 7.67 7.86
C PHE A 94 7.48 7.24 6.43
N SER A 95 6.67 7.56 5.42
CA SER A 95 7.00 7.30 4.01
C SER A 95 8.27 8.02 3.55
N ALA A 96 8.53 9.23 4.05
CA ALA A 96 9.79 9.95 3.78
C ALA A 96 11.00 9.18 4.34
N PHE A 97 10.92 8.67 5.57
CA PHE A 97 11.98 7.86 6.16
C PHE A 97 12.22 6.55 5.41
N MET A 98 11.21 6.01 4.71
CA MET A 98 11.36 4.83 3.86
C MET A 98 12.25 5.06 2.62
N LEU A 99 12.66 6.30 2.34
CA LEU A 99 13.73 6.58 1.37
C LEU A 99 15.09 5.96 1.77
N VAL A 100 15.35 5.82 3.07
CA VAL A 100 16.59 5.21 3.59
C VAL A 100 16.70 3.74 3.17
N PRO A 101 15.75 2.84 3.56
CA PRO A 101 15.81 1.45 3.12
C PRO A 101 15.76 1.30 1.60
N LEU A 102 14.99 2.16 0.89
CA LEU A 102 14.95 2.14 -0.57
C LEU A 102 16.33 2.39 -1.19
N TYR A 103 17.00 3.47 -0.76
CA TYR A 103 18.32 3.83 -1.27
C TYR A 103 19.35 2.71 -1.03
N TYR A 104 19.44 2.21 0.21
CA TYR A 104 20.42 1.18 0.55
C TYR A 104 20.13 -0.15 -0.15
N GLY A 105 18.86 -0.56 -0.23
CA GLY A 105 18.46 -1.78 -0.94
C GLY A 105 18.82 -1.72 -2.43
N VAL A 106 18.45 -0.63 -3.13
CA VAL A 106 18.76 -0.46 -4.55
C VAL A 106 20.28 -0.38 -4.79
N LYS A 107 21.02 0.27 -3.90
CA LYS A 107 22.48 0.35 -3.97
C LYS A 107 23.13 -1.04 -3.89
N MET A 108 22.63 -1.93 -3.02
CA MET A 108 23.12 -3.33 -2.91
C MET A 108 22.79 -4.15 -4.16
N PHE A 109 21.70 -3.83 -4.85
CA PHE A 109 21.38 -4.48 -6.12
C PHE A 109 22.22 -3.97 -7.29
N TYR A 110 22.44 -2.67 -7.39
CA TYR A 110 23.02 -2.06 -8.58
C TYR A 110 24.23 -1.21 -8.25
N ASN A 111 24.05 0.09 -8.05
CA ASN A 111 25.10 1.03 -7.70
C ASN A 111 24.48 2.30 -7.08
N HIS A 112 25.33 3.23 -6.66
CA HIS A 112 24.91 4.49 -6.05
C HIS A 112 24.05 5.36 -6.97
N LYS A 113 24.42 5.52 -8.25
CA LYS A 113 23.71 6.39 -9.20
C LYS A 113 22.28 5.90 -9.44
N THR A 114 22.10 4.58 -9.62
CA THR A 114 20.78 3.96 -9.73
C THR A 114 19.94 4.17 -8.48
N ALA A 115 20.54 4.05 -7.29
CA ALA A 115 19.82 4.29 -6.03
C ALA A 115 19.33 5.75 -5.92
N VAL A 116 20.17 6.72 -6.27
CA VAL A 116 19.78 8.15 -6.29
C VAL A 116 18.65 8.41 -7.29
N LEU A 117 18.73 7.84 -8.50
CA LEU A 117 17.67 8.01 -9.50
C LEU A 117 16.33 7.40 -9.02
N ILE A 118 16.36 6.24 -8.37
CA ILE A 118 15.14 5.61 -7.85
C ILE A 118 14.51 6.43 -6.73
N ILE A 119 15.29 6.94 -5.77
CA ILE A 119 14.72 7.80 -4.72
C ILE A 119 14.22 9.14 -5.26
N ALA A 120 14.82 9.66 -6.35
CA ALA A 120 14.31 10.82 -7.05
C ALA A 120 12.92 10.56 -7.64
N PHE A 121 12.74 9.44 -8.37
CA PHE A 121 11.43 9.05 -8.87
C PHE A 121 10.42 8.75 -7.75
N TYR A 122 10.83 8.06 -6.68
CA TYR A 122 9.95 7.82 -5.53
C TYR A 122 9.45 9.13 -4.89
N SER A 123 10.31 10.15 -4.88
CA SER A 123 10.02 11.45 -4.27
C SER A 123 9.19 12.38 -5.18
N LEU A 124 9.43 12.36 -6.49
CA LEU A 124 8.99 13.40 -7.42
C LEU A 124 8.03 12.92 -8.53
N VAL A 125 7.59 11.66 -8.53
CA VAL A 125 6.52 11.24 -9.44
C VAL A 125 5.17 11.69 -8.86
N PRO A 126 4.35 12.49 -9.57
CA PRO A 126 3.09 13.03 -9.03
C PRO A 126 2.15 11.96 -8.47
N LEU A 127 2.02 10.84 -9.18
CA LEU A 127 1.23 9.70 -8.70
C LEU A 127 1.69 9.20 -7.32
N TYR A 128 3.00 9.15 -7.07
CA TYR A 128 3.55 8.71 -5.79
C TYR A 128 3.38 9.78 -4.70
N ILE A 129 3.40 11.06 -5.07
CA ILE A 129 3.09 12.17 -4.17
C ILE A 129 1.66 12.03 -3.66
N ASP A 130 0.68 11.89 -4.55
CA ASP A 130 -0.73 11.78 -4.15
C ASP A 130 -0.94 10.62 -3.16
N PHE A 131 -0.46 9.42 -3.47
CA PHE A 131 -0.67 8.23 -2.63
C PHE A 131 0.11 8.20 -1.31
N THR A 132 1.09 9.08 -1.11
CA THR A 132 1.85 9.15 0.15
C THR A 132 1.41 10.33 1.02
N ARG A 133 0.36 11.06 0.64
CA ARG A 133 -0.23 12.15 1.43
C ARG A 133 -1.42 11.75 2.29
N PHE A 134 -2.04 10.59 2.06
CA PHE A 134 -3.24 10.18 2.77
C PHE A 134 -3.26 8.71 3.19
N PHE A 135 -4.07 8.42 4.22
CA PHE A 135 -4.20 7.09 4.83
C PHE A 135 -5.03 6.13 4.01
N PHE A 136 -4.40 5.34 3.16
CA PHE A 136 -5.12 4.33 2.42
C PHE A 136 -4.32 3.03 2.39
N GLY A 137 -5.00 1.88 2.46
CA GLY A 137 -4.36 0.56 2.51
C GLY A 137 -3.26 0.37 1.45
N PRO A 138 -3.54 0.63 0.16
CA PRO A 138 -2.52 0.65 -0.89
C PRO A 138 -1.32 1.59 -0.63
N GLY A 139 -1.52 2.72 0.03
CA GLY A 139 -0.46 3.64 0.44
C GLY A 139 0.47 3.04 1.51
N PHE A 140 -0.08 2.27 2.47
CA PHE A 140 0.71 1.56 3.50
C PHE A 140 1.63 0.54 2.86
N GLN A 141 1.06 -0.30 2.00
CA GLN A 141 1.82 -1.26 1.24
C GLN A 141 2.92 -0.56 0.42
N PHE A 142 2.60 0.55 -0.28
CA PHE A 142 3.57 1.27 -1.11
C PHE A 142 4.74 1.83 -0.28
N SER A 143 4.45 2.31 0.93
CA SER A 143 5.46 2.82 1.87
C SER A 143 6.33 1.72 2.46
N LEU A 144 5.86 0.47 2.51
CA LEU A 144 6.62 -0.67 3.05
C LEU A 144 7.46 -1.43 2.00
N ILE A 145 7.20 -1.25 0.70
CA ILE A 145 8.03 -1.84 -0.39
C ILE A 145 9.53 -1.54 -0.25
N PRO A 146 9.97 -0.33 0.15
CA PRO A 146 11.36 -0.05 0.47
C PRO A 146 12.03 -1.05 1.42
N LEU A 147 11.33 -1.56 2.45
CA LEU A 147 11.87 -2.56 3.36
C LEU A 147 12.08 -3.91 2.67
N LEU A 148 11.13 -4.33 1.83
CA LEU A 148 11.30 -5.53 1.00
C LEU A 148 12.55 -5.41 0.10
N ILE A 149 12.73 -4.25 -0.53
CA ILE A 149 13.91 -3.99 -1.39
C ILE A 149 15.20 -4.01 -0.56
N LEU A 150 15.19 -3.45 0.66
CA LEU A 150 16.34 -3.50 1.57
C LEU A 150 16.69 -4.94 1.96
N PHE A 151 15.74 -5.73 2.45
CA PHE A 151 16.00 -7.11 2.89
C PHE A 151 16.46 -8.00 1.74
N ALA A 152 15.88 -7.84 0.55
CA ALA A 152 16.33 -8.54 -0.64
C ALA A 152 17.77 -8.13 -1.04
N GLY A 153 18.12 -6.85 -0.87
CA GLY A 153 19.49 -6.34 -1.06
C GLY A 153 20.49 -6.90 -0.05
N LEU A 154 20.13 -6.92 1.23
CA LEU A 154 20.93 -7.48 2.33
C LEU A 154 21.16 -8.97 2.14
N TYR A 155 20.14 -9.72 1.72
CA TYR A 155 20.30 -11.12 1.36
C TYR A 155 21.21 -11.29 0.14
N LYS A 156 21.06 -10.44 -0.89
CA LYS A 156 21.93 -10.50 -2.07
C LYS A 156 23.41 -10.39 -1.68
N GLN A 157 23.76 -9.48 -0.78
CA GLN A 157 25.15 -9.20 -0.37
C GLN A 157 25.69 -10.23 0.63
N SER A 158 24.93 -10.57 1.67
CA SER A 158 25.44 -11.37 2.79
C SER A 158 25.10 -12.86 2.71
N LYS A 159 24.12 -13.25 1.89
CA LYS A 159 23.56 -14.62 1.82
C LYS A 159 23.00 -15.18 3.13
N LYS A 160 22.88 -14.35 4.19
CA LYS A 160 22.33 -14.77 5.47
C LYS A 160 20.84 -15.07 5.32
N LEU A 161 20.42 -16.28 5.72
CA LEU A 161 19.04 -16.76 5.57
C LEU A 161 18.02 -15.88 6.29
N ILE A 162 18.39 -15.21 7.38
CA ILE A 162 17.49 -14.27 8.07
C ILE A 162 16.99 -13.13 7.15
N TYR A 163 17.81 -12.64 6.21
CA TYR A 163 17.34 -11.60 5.29
C TYR A 163 16.43 -12.15 4.19
N LEU A 164 16.61 -13.42 3.81
CA LEU A 164 15.67 -14.12 2.93
C LEU A 164 14.33 -14.30 3.64
N PHE A 165 14.35 -14.74 4.90
CA PHE A 165 13.18 -14.81 5.77
C PHE A 165 12.47 -13.45 5.84
N MET A 166 13.20 -12.38 6.20
CA MET A 166 12.63 -11.03 6.34
C MET A 166 12.06 -10.47 5.03
N ALA A 167 12.65 -10.81 3.88
CA ALA A 167 12.10 -10.42 2.58
C ALA A 167 10.73 -11.10 2.34
N PHE A 168 10.62 -12.41 2.54
CA PHE A 168 9.34 -13.12 2.35
C PHE A 168 8.31 -12.83 3.45
N PHE A 169 8.76 -12.58 4.68
CA PHE A 169 7.92 -12.02 5.74
C PHE A 169 7.33 -10.67 5.35
N SER A 170 8.15 -9.79 4.75
CA SER A 170 7.66 -8.51 4.23
C SER A 170 6.64 -8.69 3.11
N ILE A 171 6.81 -9.67 2.21
CA ILE A 171 5.80 -10.00 1.18
C ILE A 171 4.48 -10.45 1.84
N GLY A 172 4.55 -11.29 2.87
CA GLY A 172 3.37 -11.71 3.63
C GLY A 172 2.65 -10.52 4.27
N VAL A 173 3.39 -9.67 5.00
CA VAL A 173 2.85 -8.46 5.64
C VAL A 173 2.24 -7.50 4.61
N ILE A 174 2.94 -7.21 3.52
CA ILE A 174 2.47 -6.29 2.48
C ILE A 174 1.18 -6.84 1.81
N SER A 175 1.09 -8.15 1.61
CA SER A 175 -0.08 -8.81 1.01
C SER A 175 -1.34 -8.79 1.84
N GLN A 176 -1.24 -8.49 3.13
CA GLN A 176 -2.40 -8.28 3.96
C GLN A 176 -3.07 -6.92 3.74
N PHE A 177 -2.36 -5.90 3.24
CA PHE A 177 -2.96 -4.59 2.92
C PHE A 177 -3.76 -4.60 1.61
N HIS A 178 -3.32 -5.39 0.62
CA HIS A 178 -4.02 -5.54 -0.64
C HIS A 178 -3.57 -6.82 -1.36
N PHE A 179 -4.50 -7.73 -1.67
CA PHE A 179 -4.15 -9.03 -2.25
C PHE A 179 -3.46 -8.97 -3.62
N ALA A 180 -3.54 -7.85 -4.36
CA ALA A 180 -2.78 -7.69 -5.60
C ALA A 180 -1.26 -7.86 -5.41
N THR A 181 -0.70 -7.65 -4.21
CA THR A 181 0.74 -7.88 -3.98
C THR A 181 1.12 -9.32 -3.73
N LEU A 182 0.15 -10.24 -3.65
CA LEU A 182 0.47 -11.67 -3.65
C LEU A 182 1.29 -12.05 -4.89
N ILE A 183 1.21 -11.29 -5.99
CA ILE A 183 2.05 -11.46 -7.18
C ILE A 183 3.55 -11.32 -6.88
N PHE A 184 3.96 -10.61 -5.81
CA PHE A 184 5.36 -10.53 -5.44
C PHE A 184 5.92 -11.87 -4.97
N PHE A 185 5.10 -12.75 -4.40
CA PHE A 185 5.56 -14.07 -3.97
C PHE A 185 6.12 -14.90 -5.15
N PRO A 186 5.36 -15.21 -6.21
CA PRO A 186 5.88 -15.97 -7.35
C PRO A 186 6.97 -15.21 -8.10
N LEU A 187 6.89 -13.88 -8.22
CA LEU A 187 7.93 -13.07 -8.88
C LEU A 187 9.29 -13.18 -8.17
N PHE A 188 9.31 -13.04 -6.84
CA PHE A 188 10.55 -13.16 -6.06
C PHE A 188 11.02 -14.61 -5.95
N LEU A 189 10.10 -15.57 -5.82
CA LEU A 189 10.43 -16.99 -5.85
C LEU A 189 11.13 -17.37 -7.15
N PHE A 190 10.56 -16.98 -8.30
CA PHE A 190 11.17 -17.20 -9.61
C PHE A 190 12.54 -16.53 -9.73
N TYR A 191 12.68 -15.28 -9.26
CA TYR A 191 13.99 -14.59 -9.23
C TYR A 191 15.05 -15.37 -8.46
N PHE A 192 14.70 -15.93 -7.29
CA PHE A 192 15.63 -16.69 -6.46
C PHE A 192 15.97 -18.06 -7.03
N ILE A 193 14.98 -18.78 -7.59
CA ILE A 193 15.20 -20.09 -8.23
C ILE A 193 16.08 -19.94 -9.46
N LYS A 194 15.71 -19.06 -10.41
CA LYS A 194 16.46 -18.85 -11.67
C LYS A 194 17.92 -18.50 -11.41
N LYS A 195 18.18 -17.69 -10.39
CA LYS A 195 19.54 -17.24 -10.07
C LYS A 195 20.41 -18.35 -9.48
N ASN A 196 19.84 -19.27 -8.70
CA ASN A 196 20.59 -20.43 -8.19
C ASN A 196 20.88 -21.41 -9.32
N TYR A 197 19.88 -21.71 -10.15
CA TYR A 197 20.01 -22.60 -11.30
C TYR A 197 21.12 -22.16 -12.28
N LEU A 198 21.16 -20.87 -12.64
CA LEU A 198 22.19 -20.35 -13.53
C LEU A 198 23.61 -20.39 -12.93
N LYS A 199 23.72 -20.38 -11.59
CA LYS A 199 25.03 -20.46 -10.93
C LYS A 199 25.56 -21.89 -10.96
N GLU A 200 24.69 -22.87 -10.71
CA GLU A 200 25.01 -24.30 -10.74
C GLU A 200 25.43 -24.73 -12.15
N LYS A 201 24.66 -24.33 -13.18
CA LYS A 201 25.01 -24.61 -14.58
C LYS A 201 26.37 -24.04 -14.96
N LYS A 202 26.69 -22.83 -14.50
CA LYS A 202 27.98 -22.20 -14.79
C LYS A 202 29.16 -22.95 -14.12
N SER A 203 28.97 -23.48 -12.91
CA SER A 203 29.99 -24.32 -12.27
C SER A 203 30.16 -25.69 -12.92
N GLU A 204 29.12 -26.24 -13.54
CA GLU A 204 29.20 -27.48 -14.33
C GLU A 204 29.96 -27.25 -15.65
N GLU A 205 29.66 -26.14 -16.35
CA GLU A 205 30.32 -25.79 -17.62
C GLU A 205 31.80 -25.43 -17.46
N GLU A 206 32.20 -24.80 -16.34
CA GLU A 206 33.60 -24.42 -16.10
C GLU A 206 34.49 -25.62 -15.70
N GLY A 207 33.91 -26.79 -15.42
CA GLY A 207 34.63 -27.99 -14.98
C GLY A 207 35.45 -27.78 -13.69
N PRO A 208 35.95 -28.85 -13.05
CA PRO A 208 36.98 -28.67 -12.03
C PRO A 208 38.21 -28.04 -12.69
N PRO A 209 38.77 -26.93 -12.14
CA PRO A 209 39.99 -26.31 -12.65
C PRO A 209 41.15 -27.28 -12.45
N GLY A 210 41.36 -28.18 -13.41
CA GLY A 210 42.30 -29.29 -13.27
C GLY A 210 42.00 -30.52 -14.12
N SER A 211 40.80 -30.67 -14.70
CA SER A 211 40.59 -31.63 -15.80
C SER A 211 41.01 -31.05 -17.15
N ALA A 212 41.83 -29.98 -17.13
CA ALA A 212 42.65 -29.61 -18.27
C ALA A 212 43.29 -30.90 -18.77
N GLU A 213 42.99 -31.21 -20.02
CA GLU A 213 43.52 -32.31 -20.79
C GLU A 213 44.81 -32.83 -20.15
N LEU A 214 44.79 -34.08 -19.69
CA LEU A 214 46.00 -34.90 -19.69
C LEU A 214 46.49 -34.87 -21.14
N ARG A 215 47.17 -33.77 -21.52
CA ARG A 215 48.06 -33.74 -22.65
C ARG A 215 49.07 -34.78 -22.26
N VAL A 216 48.90 -35.95 -22.86
CA VAL A 216 49.88 -37.00 -22.90
C VAL A 216 51.12 -36.34 -23.49
N ILE A 217 51.95 -35.76 -22.64
CA ILE A 217 53.32 -35.43 -22.98
C ILE A 217 53.94 -36.82 -23.11
N GLY A 218 54.12 -37.25 -24.35
CA GLY A 218 54.73 -38.54 -24.64
C GLY A 218 56.05 -38.62 -23.91
N SER A 219 56.20 -39.62 -23.06
CA SER A 219 57.49 -40.18 -22.74
C SER A 219 57.36 -41.69 -22.76
N GLU A 220 58.18 -42.27 -23.60
CA GLU A 220 58.37 -43.70 -23.79
C GLU A 220 58.59 -44.42 -22.46
N ALA A 221 58.02 -45.62 -22.39
CA ALA A 221 58.45 -46.79 -21.63
C ALA A 221 59.14 -46.59 -20.25
N SER A 222 58.39 -46.86 -19.18
CA SER A 222 58.86 -47.84 -18.19
C SER A 222 57.66 -48.44 -17.44
N THR A 223 57.53 -49.75 -17.55
CA THR A 223 56.65 -50.60 -16.74
C THR A 223 57.14 -50.58 -15.29
N ASP A 224 56.36 -49.99 -14.38
CA ASP A 224 56.16 -50.51 -13.03
C ASP A 224 54.98 -49.82 -12.33
N GLY A 225 54.18 -50.62 -11.63
CA GLY A 225 52.80 -50.35 -11.24
C GLY A 225 52.58 -49.15 -10.32
N LEU A 226 51.68 -48.26 -10.73
CA LEU A 226 51.08 -47.24 -9.88
C LEU A 226 49.56 -47.26 -10.10
N ALA A 227 48.85 -47.83 -9.12
CA ALA A 227 47.40 -47.84 -9.08
C ALA A 227 46.88 -46.40 -8.86
N PHE A 228 46.35 -45.79 -9.91
CA PHE A 228 45.61 -44.53 -9.81
C PHE A 228 44.28 -44.79 -9.10
N VAL A 229 44.24 -44.49 -7.80
CA VAL A 229 42.99 -44.42 -7.04
C VAL A 229 42.25 -43.16 -7.48
N ALA A 230 41.27 -43.33 -8.36
CA ALA A 230 40.31 -42.28 -8.69
C ALA A 230 39.46 -41.99 -7.43
N VAL A 231 39.85 -40.98 -6.65
CA VAL A 231 39.12 -40.57 -5.45
C VAL A 231 37.80 -39.93 -5.89
N GLY A 232 36.70 -40.64 -5.69
CA GLY A 232 35.33 -40.19 -5.96
C GLY A 232 34.84 -39.09 -5.01
N THR A 233 35.34 -37.86 -5.16
CA THR A 233 34.91 -36.68 -4.40
C THR A 233 33.59 -36.07 -4.89
N THR A 234 33.09 -36.48 -6.05
CA THR A 234 31.96 -35.83 -6.74
C THR A 234 30.59 -36.01 -6.07
N THR A 235 30.39 -37.03 -5.24
CA THR A 235 29.07 -37.33 -4.66
C THR A 235 28.73 -36.48 -3.42
N LYS A 236 29.74 -35.99 -2.69
CA LYS A 236 29.54 -35.23 -1.44
C LYS A 236 29.12 -33.78 -1.68
N GLU A 237 29.72 -33.13 -2.68
CA GLU A 237 29.40 -31.73 -3.03
C GLU A 237 27.99 -31.58 -3.65
N ALA A 238 27.57 -32.54 -4.48
CA ALA A 238 26.23 -32.57 -5.06
C ALA A 238 25.14 -32.69 -3.97
N LYS A 239 25.39 -33.52 -2.94
CA LYS A 239 24.46 -33.68 -1.82
C LYS A 239 24.38 -32.42 -0.95
N GLU A 240 25.51 -31.78 -0.65
CA GLU A 240 25.53 -30.50 0.08
C GLU A 240 24.84 -29.35 -0.67
N SER A 241 24.81 -29.40 -2.00
CA SER A 241 24.08 -28.43 -2.82
C SER A 241 22.55 -28.58 -2.69
N SER A 242 22.06 -29.82 -2.78
CA SER A 242 20.62 -30.13 -2.70
C SER A 242 20.02 -29.78 -1.34
N ASP A 243 20.69 -30.12 -0.23
CA ASP A 243 20.21 -29.85 1.13
C ASP A 243 20.04 -28.32 1.38
N ARG A 244 20.89 -27.49 0.75
CA ARG A 244 20.79 -26.03 0.85
C ARG A 244 19.59 -25.45 0.11
N ILE A 245 19.02 -26.14 -0.88
CA ILE A 245 17.83 -25.69 -1.61
C ILE A 245 16.59 -25.87 -0.73
N TRP A 246 16.42 -27.03 -0.10
CA TRP A 246 15.29 -27.31 0.79
C TRP A 246 15.25 -26.36 1.99
N ILE A 247 16.40 -26.10 2.63
CA ILE A 247 16.48 -25.13 3.74
C ILE A 247 16.00 -23.75 3.29
N LYS A 248 16.43 -23.27 2.11
CA LYS A 248 15.96 -21.98 1.57
C LYS A 248 14.46 -22.00 1.32
N ALA A 249 13.91 -23.08 0.77
CA ALA A 249 12.47 -23.20 0.55
C ALA A 249 11.69 -23.10 1.87
N VAL A 250 12.11 -23.85 2.91
CA VAL A 250 11.50 -23.77 4.24
C VAL A 250 11.57 -22.36 4.81
N ILE A 251 12.70 -21.66 4.68
CA ILE A 251 12.86 -20.26 5.12
C ILE A 251 11.95 -19.30 4.35
N ILE A 252 11.82 -19.48 3.03
CA ILE A 252 10.96 -18.67 2.17
C ILE A 252 9.49 -18.83 2.58
N PHE A 253 9.02 -20.08 2.68
CA PHE A 253 7.62 -20.36 3.04
C PHE A 253 7.32 -19.96 4.48
N SER A 254 8.19 -20.28 5.45
CA SER A 254 7.98 -19.87 6.85
C SER A 254 7.92 -18.35 7.01
N GLY A 255 8.79 -17.59 6.32
CA GLY A 255 8.75 -16.14 6.31
C GLY A 255 7.40 -15.63 5.80
N PHE A 256 6.97 -16.08 4.62
CA PHE A 256 5.70 -15.68 4.04
C PHE A 256 4.50 -16.07 4.90
N LEU A 257 4.42 -17.32 5.37
CA LEU A 257 3.30 -17.82 6.18
C LEU A 257 3.21 -17.05 7.51
N LEU A 258 4.33 -16.74 8.15
CA LEU A 258 4.33 -15.93 9.37
C LEU A 258 3.85 -14.50 9.08
N GLY A 259 4.36 -13.89 8.01
CA GLY A 259 3.95 -12.55 7.59
C GLY A 259 2.49 -12.46 7.13
N PHE A 260 1.91 -13.56 6.65
CA PHE A 260 0.52 -13.65 6.18
C PHE A 260 -0.41 -14.34 7.22
N SER A 261 0.10 -14.62 8.41
CA SER A 261 -0.56 -15.48 9.40
C SER A 261 -1.95 -15.01 9.87
N PRO A 262 -2.27 -13.70 10.03
CA PRO A 262 -3.62 -13.30 10.43
C PRO A 262 -4.71 -13.79 9.47
N ILE A 263 -4.45 -13.71 8.16
CA ILE A 263 -5.37 -14.26 7.14
C ILE A 263 -5.42 -15.78 7.21
N ILE A 264 -4.28 -16.46 7.39
CA ILE A 264 -4.27 -17.93 7.48
C ILE A 264 -5.13 -18.40 8.66
N PHE A 265 -4.97 -17.79 9.84
CA PHE A 265 -5.78 -18.11 11.01
C PHE A 265 -7.27 -17.81 10.79
N PHE A 266 -7.58 -16.68 10.13
CA PHE A 266 -8.95 -16.38 9.75
C PHE A 266 -9.55 -17.44 8.81
N GLU A 267 -8.83 -17.82 7.74
CA GLU A 267 -9.29 -18.84 6.79
C GLU A 267 -9.54 -20.17 7.49
N LEU A 268 -8.60 -20.65 8.31
CA LEU A 268 -8.74 -21.91 9.04
C LEU A 268 -9.95 -21.89 9.99
N LYS A 269 -10.15 -20.79 10.74
CA LYS A 269 -11.29 -20.64 11.66
C LYS A 269 -12.63 -20.55 10.91
N ASN A 270 -12.65 -20.02 9.69
CA ASN A 270 -13.87 -19.72 8.94
C ASN A 270 -14.02 -20.60 7.69
N LYS A 271 -13.50 -21.82 7.72
CA LYS A 271 -13.65 -22.84 6.65
C LYS A 271 -13.28 -22.28 5.26
N PHE A 272 -12.16 -21.57 5.21
CA PHE A 272 -11.60 -20.96 4.01
C PHE A 272 -12.53 -19.93 3.33
N TYR A 273 -13.10 -19.04 4.14
CA TYR A 273 -14.08 -18.04 3.70
C TYR A 273 -13.64 -17.25 2.45
N ASN A 274 -12.45 -16.64 2.41
CA ASN A 274 -12.06 -15.84 1.24
C ASN A 274 -11.84 -16.72 0.01
N ILE A 275 -11.32 -17.94 0.18
CA ILE A 275 -11.15 -18.88 -0.94
C ILE A 275 -12.52 -19.24 -1.53
N VAL A 276 -13.52 -19.50 -0.69
CA VAL A 276 -14.90 -19.79 -1.13
C VAL A 276 -15.49 -18.60 -1.87
N VAL A 277 -15.44 -17.40 -1.30
CA VAL A 277 -15.98 -16.18 -1.95
C VAL A 277 -15.26 -15.89 -3.27
N PHE A 278 -13.93 -16.07 -3.32
CA PHE A 278 -13.15 -15.88 -4.54
C PHE A 278 -13.46 -16.95 -5.59
N SER A 279 -13.63 -18.21 -5.20
CA SER A 279 -14.07 -19.28 -6.11
C SER A 279 -15.46 -18.99 -6.68
N ASP A 280 -16.39 -18.52 -5.85
CA ASP A 280 -17.74 -18.16 -6.29
C ASP A 280 -17.69 -16.95 -7.24
N TYR A 281 -16.81 -15.99 -6.97
CA TYR A 281 -16.53 -14.90 -7.90
C TYR A 281 -16.04 -15.41 -9.24
N LEU A 282 -15.03 -16.29 -9.28
CA LEU A 282 -14.50 -16.84 -10.54
C LEU A 282 -15.54 -17.62 -11.35
N LYS A 283 -16.44 -18.36 -10.68
CA LYS A 283 -17.53 -19.09 -11.35
C LYS A 283 -18.59 -18.16 -11.95
N ASN A 284 -18.87 -17.04 -11.28
CA ASN A 284 -19.92 -16.11 -11.68
C ASN A 284 -19.42 -14.91 -12.48
N ALA A 285 -18.12 -14.65 -12.49
CA ALA A 285 -17.49 -13.59 -13.27
C ALA A 285 -17.50 -13.97 -14.75
N GLY A 286 -18.63 -13.72 -15.41
CA GLY A 286 -18.81 -13.98 -16.85
C GLY A 286 -17.83 -13.24 -17.76
N SER A 287 -17.08 -12.25 -17.24
CA SER A 287 -15.99 -11.58 -17.94
C SER A 287 -15.00 -10.89 -16.99
N PHE A 288 -13.74 -10.82 -17.38
CA PHE A 288 -12.70 -10.00 -16.73
C PHE A 288 -12.90 -8.49 -16.94
N SER A 289 -13.91 -8.06 -17.71
CA SER A 289 -14.18 -6.65 -18.00
C SER A 289 -14.38 -5.76 -16.76
N ASN A 290 -14.76 -6.36 -15.62
CA ASN A 290 -14.91 -5.64 -14.34
C ASN A 290 -13.57 -5.31 -13.65
N PHE A 291 -12.44 -5.83 -14.14
CA PHE A 291 -11.12 -5.47 -13.62
C PHE A 291 -10.65 -4.13 -14.19
N GLN A 292 -11.12 -3.04 -13.60
CA GLN A 292 -10.59 -1.70 -13.90
C GLN A 292 -9.12 -1.58 -13.41
N LEU A 293 -8.26 -1.07 -14.29
CA LEU A 293 -6.87 -0.74 -13.97
C LEU A 293 -6.79 0.58 -13.19
N LEU A 294 -7.20 0.56 -11.93
CA LEU A 294 -7.10 1.71 -11.05
C LEU A 294 -5.64 1.91 -10.60
N PRO A 295 -5.13 3.15 -10.55
CA PRO A 295 -3.73 3.44 -10.23
C PRO A 295 -3.20 2.80 -8.95
N HIS A 296 -4.03 2.75 -7.89
CA HIS A 296 -3.64 2.16 -6.62
C HIS A 296 -3.34 0.65 -6.71
N ARG A 297 -3.89 -0.08 -7.69
CA ARG A 297 -3.71 -1.53 -7.82
C ARG A 297 -2.31 -1.91 -8.30
N TYR A 298 -1.67 -1.05 -9.09
CA TYR A 298 -0.33 -1.27 -9.64
C TYR A 298 0.74 -0.36 -9.04
N LEU A 299 0.39 0.52 -8.10
CA LEU A 299 1.30 1.48 -7.47
C LEU A 299 2.59 0.82 -6.96
N SER A 300 2.49 -0.23 -6.14
CA SER A 300 3.67 -0.94 -5.60
C SER A 300 4.42 -1.75 -6.64
N LEU A 301 3.70 -2.37 -7.57
CA LEU A 301 4.32 -3.10 -8.67
C LEU A 301 5.12 -2.14 -9.54
N SER A 302 4.64 -0.91 -9.77
CA SER A 302 5.32 0.11 -10.56
C SER A 302 6.68 0.48 -9.96
N LEU A 303 6.81 0.59 -8.63
CA LEU A 303 8.10 0.87 -7.98
C LEU A 303 9.07 -0.31 -8.13
N VAL A 304 8.59 -1.54 -7.94
CA VAL A 304 9.43 -2.74 -8.14
C VAL A 304 9.90 -2.84 -9.58
N LEU A 305 9.00 -2.65 -10.55
CA LEU A 305 9.32 -2.62 -11.98
C LEU A 305 10.31 -1.52 -12.31
N LEU A 306 10.13 -0.31 -11.77
CA LEU A 306 11.03 0.81 -11.96
C LEU A 306 12.46 0.48 -11.48
N VAL A 307 12.59 -0.14 -10.29
CA VAL A 307 13.88 -0.62 -9.76
C VAL A 307 14.52 -1.63 -10.70
N LEU A 308 13.76 -2.61 -11.20
CA LEU A 308 14.27 -3.64 -12.10
C LEU A 308 14.69 -3.07 -13.46
N ILE A 309 13.88 -2.18 -14.05
CA ILE A 309 14.11 -1.57 -15.36
C ILE A 309 15.34 -0.65 -15.31
N ILE A 310 15.38 0.32 -14.38
CA ILE A 310 16.52 1.22 -14.25
C ILE A 310 17.78 0.45 -13.84
N GLY A 311 17.63 -0.59 -13.01
CA GLY A 311 18.70 -1.50 -12.66
C GLY A 311 19.29 -2.25 -13.85
N LYS A 312 18.46 -2.70 -14.79
CA LYS A 312 18.88 -3.32 -16.06
C LYS A 312 19.69 -2.33 -16.91
N TYR A 313 19.28 -1.07 -16.96
CA TYR A 313 19.92 -0.01 -17.74
C TYR A 313 20.90 0.86 -16.92
N LYS A 314 21.43 0.36 -15.80
CA LYS A 314 22.26 1.12 -14.85
C LYS A 314 23.51 1.78 -15.45
N LYS A 315 23.99 1.31 -16.62
CA LYS A 315 25.15 1.88 -17.32
C LYS A 315 24.85 3.27 -17.92
N ILE A 316 23.59 3.52 -18.29
CA ILE A 316 23.13 4.79 -18.87
C ILE A 316 22.90 5.84 -17.76
N VAL A 317 22.72 5.40 -16.51
CA VAL A 317 22.42 6.29 -15.38
C VAL A 317 23.63 7.17 -15.05
N SER A 318 23.57 8.43 -15.46
CA SER A 318 24.58 9.46 -15.22
C SER A 318 24.08 10.52 -14.23
N VAL A 319 24.99 11.31 -13.67
CA VAL A 319 24.63 12.44 -12.78
C VAL A 319 23.80 13.48 -13.55
N LYS A 320 24.14 13.74 -14.82
CA LYS A 320 23.39 14.65 -15.70
C LYS A 320 21.93 14.19 -15.85
N LEU A 321 21.71 12.90 -16.09
CA LEU A 321 20.36 12.32 -16.19
C LEU A 321 19.58 12.48 -14.88
N ILE A 322 20.22 12.24 -13.73
CA ILE A 322 19.58 12.40 -12.42
C ILE A 322 19.15 13.85 -12.20
N VAL A 323 20.04 14.81 -12.43
CA VAL A 323 19.74 16.24 -12.28
C VAL A 323 18.62 16.66 -13.22
N PHE A 324 18.69 16.25 -14.50
CA PHE A 324 17.66 16.53 -15.49
C PHE A 324 16.29 15.98 -15.09
N ALA A 325 16.23 14.72 -14.64
CA ALA A 325 15.00 14.11 -14.15
C ALA A 325 14.44 14.84 -12.92
N CYS A 326 15.30 15.21 -11.96
CA CYS A 326 14.88 15.98 -10.77
C CYS A 326 14.33 17.36 -11.13
N LEU A 327 14.96 18.06 -12.08
CA LEU A 327 14.51 19.37 -12.54
C LEU A 327 13.15 19.29 -13.23
N ILE A 328 12.99 18.36 -14.18
CA ILE A 328 11.70 18.18 -14.89
C ILE A 328 10.60 17.81 -13.92
N LEU A 329 10.81 16.77 -13.10
CA LEU A 329 9.79 16.32 -12.17
C LEU A 329 9.51 17.38 -11.10
N GLY A 330 10.53 18.08 -10.61
CA GLY A 330 10.36 19.19 -9.67
C GLY A 330 9.55 20.35 -10.26
N ILE A 331 9.74 20.70 -11.53
CA ILE A 331 8.92 21.72 -12.22
C ILE A 331 7.47 21.24 -12.32
N VAL A 332 7.25 19.99 -12.72
CA VAL A 332 5.90 19.40 -12.79
C VAL A 332 5.25 19.43 -11.41
N ASP A 333 5.93 18.96 -10.38
CA ASP A 333 5.42 18.93 -9.00
C ASP A 333 5.08 20.33 -8.48
N LEU A 334 5.96 21.31 -8.68
CA LEU A 334 5.69 22.69 -8.28
C LEU A 334 4.49 23.26 -9.03
N SER A 335 4.34 22.96 -10.32
CA SER A 335 3.18 23.41 -11.10
C SER A 335 1.85 22.80 -10.62
N LEU A 336 1.89 21.56 -10.12
CA LEU A 336 0.71 20.82 -9.67
C LEU A 336 0.33 21.14 -8.21
N TYR A 337 1.30 21.29 -7.32
CA TYR A 337 1.09 21.33 -5.87
C TYR A 337 1.30 22.70 -5.23
N LEU A 338 1.99 23.64 -5.89
CA LEU A 338 2.12 25.01 -5.39
C LEU A 338 0.80 25.79 -5.44
N PRO A 339 -0.01 25.71 -6.53
CA PRO A 339 -1.34 26.31 -6.53
C PRO A 339 -2.25 25.62 -5.52
N LYS A 340 -3.12 26.40 -4.86
CA LYS A 340 -4.15 25.82 -4.00
C LYS A 340 -5.12 24.99 -4.85
N PRO A 341 -5.33 23.71 -4.54
CA PRO A 341 -6.25 22.89 -5.31
C PRO A 341 -7.69 23.31 -5.03
N LYS A 342 -8.55 23.25 -6.06
CA LYS A 342 -9.99 23.44 -5.88
C LYS A 342 -10.63 22.28 -5.13
N GLN A 343 -10.12 21.07 -5.32
CA GLN A 343 -10.60 19.84 -4.69
C GLN A 343 -9.43 18.95 -4.27
N ALA A 344 -9.64 18.11 -3.26
CA ALA A 344 -8.66 17.08 -2.93
C ALA A 344 -8.69 15.94 -3.97
N PHE A 345 -7.60 15.17 -4.05
CA PHE A 345 -7.47 14.04 -4.98
C PHE A 345 -8.65 13.05 -4.81
N GLY A 346 -9.40 12.79 -5.89
CA GLY A 346 -10.54 11.86 -5.87
C GLY A 346 -11.82 12.38 -5.20
N MET A 347 -11.85 13.64 -4.73
CA MET A 347 -13.08 14.27 -4.21
C MET A 347 -13.78 15.09 -5.30
N ALA A 348 -15.06 15.44 -5.06
CA ALA A 348 -15.84 16.27 -5.97
C ALA A 348 -15.27 17.68 -6.13
N GLU A 349 -15.64 18.35 -7.23
CA GLU A 349 -15.20 19.71 -7.55
C GLU A 349 -15.50 20.69 -6.40
N ASN A 350 -14.56 21.58 -6.09
CA ASN A 350 -14.67 22.54 -4.98
C ASN A 350 -14.92 21.89 -3.61
N TRP A 351 -14.51 20.63 -3.42
CA TRP A 351 -14.65 19.90 -2.16
C TRP A 351 -13.33 19.29 -1.69
N ASN A 352 -13.03 19.47 -0.41
CA ASN A 352 -11.84 18.93 0.25
C ASN A 352 -12.13 18.68 1.74
N TYR A 353 -11.16 18.13 2.46
CA TYR A 353 -11.33 17.79 3.87
C TYR A 353 -11.63 19.01 4.78
N LEU A 354 -11.18 20.22 4.42
CA LEU A 354 -11.53 21.42 5.18
C LEU A 354 -13.03 21.73 5.11
N MET A 355 -13.70 21.41 4.00
CA MET A 355 -15.15 21.53 3.86
C MET A 355 -15.89 20.51 4.74
N GLU A 356 -15.39 19.27 4.81
CA GLU A 356 -15.89 18.24 5.73
C GLU A 356 -15.79 18.71 7.20
N LYS A 357 -14.62 19.25 7.59
CA LYS A 357 -14.39 19.80 8.93
C LYS A 357 -15.29 21.01 9.23
N LYS A 358 -15.53 21.87 8.23
CA LYS A 358 -16.44 23.02 8.36
C LYS A 358 -17.89 22.56 8.55
N ALA A 359 -18.38 21.61 7.75
CA ALA A 359 -19.73 21.06 7.88
C ALA A 359 -19.92 20.39 9.25
N TYR A 360 -18.98 19.53 9.66
CA TYR A 360 -18.94 18.94 10.99
C TYR A 360 -19.03 20.00 12.10
N GLY A 361 -18.23 21.08 12.00
CA GLY A 361 -18.23 22.16 13.00
C GLY A 361 -19.56 22.92 13.10
N ILE A 362 -20.30 23.08 11.99
CA ILE A 362 -21.64 23.67 12.00
C ILE A 362 -22.63 22.73 12.68
N ILE A 363 -22.63 21.44 12.30
CA ILE A 363 -23.54 20.43 12.86
C ILE A 363 -23.34 20.29 14.37
N LYS A 364 -22.07 20.24 14.82
CA LYS A 364 -21.72 20.15 16.25
C LYS A 364 -22.30 21.31 17.06
N LYS A 365 -22.27 22.53 16.52
CA LYS A 365 -22.77 23.74 17.19
C LYS A 365 -24.29 23.75 17.37
N GLU A 366 -25.04 23.00 16.57
CA GLU A 366 -26.50 22.91 16.69
C GLU A 366 -26.94 22.10 17.91
N GLY A 367 -26.07 21.27 18.50
CA GLY A 367 -26.34 20.57 19.76
C GLY A 367 -27.53 19.58 19.72
N LEU A 368 -27.90 19.12 18.52
CA LEU A 368 -28.98 18.16 18.33
C LEU A 368 -28.53 16.75 18.74
N LYS A 369 -29.47 15.93 19.23
CA LYS A 369 -29.21 14.53 19.65
C LYS A 369 -29.76 13.46 18.71
N ASP A 370 -30.82 13.81 17.98
CA ASP A 370 -31.62 12.90 17.17
C ASP A 370 -31.56 13.35 15.71
N PHE A 371 -30.40 13.09 15.09
CA PHE A 371 -30.10 13.54 13.74
C PHE A 371 -29.25 12.54 12.95
N ASN A 372 -29.40 12.57 11.63
CA ASN A 372 -28.47 11.93 10.70
C ASN A 372 -27.90 12.96 9.70
N ILE A 373 -26.96 12.53 8.86
CA ILE A 373 -26.21 13.38 7.95
C ILE A 373 -26.09 12.68 6.60
N ALA A 374 -26.41 13.40 5.52
CA ALA A 374 -26.26 12.97 4.14
C ALA A 374 -25.44 13.97 3.32
N ASN A 375 -24.56 13.48 2.44
CA ASN A 375 -23.70 14.31 1.60
C ASN A 375 -23.86 13.88 0.14
N LEU A 376 -24.78 14.55 -0.54
CA LEU A 376 -25.23 14.18 -1.88
C LEU A 376 -24.23 14.57 -2.97
N ILE A 377 -23.06 15.10 -2.59
CA ILE A 377 -22.03 15.54 -3.52
C ILE A 377 -21.19 14.36 -4.03
N TYR A 378 -20.80 13.45 -3.12
CA TYR A 378 -19.92 12.33 -3.48
C TYR A 378 -20.02 11.11 -2.55
N ASP A 379 -20.47 11.27 -1.31
CA ASP A 379 -20.61 10.21 -0.31
C ASP A 379 -21.94 10.39 0.41
N ASN A 380 -23.01 9.77 -0.12
CA ASN A 380 -24.36 9.92 0.42
C ASN A 380 -24.43 9.59 1.91
N LEU A 381 -23.61 8.66 2.38
CA LEU A 381 -23.56 8.23 3.78
C LEU A 381 -22.84 9.22 4.69
N SER A 382 -22.10 10.21 4.18
CA SER A 382 -21.33 11.19 4.97
C SER A 382 -20.37 10.56 5.98
N VAL A 383 -19.70 9.47 5.60
CA VAL A 383 -18.87 8.68 6.52
C VAL A 383 -17.75 9.53 7.14
N VAL A 384 -17.24 10.53 6.42
CA VAL A 384 -16.20 11.44 6.91
C VAL A 384 -16.67 12.31 8.08
N ILE A 385 -17.85 12.92 7.98
CA ILE A 385 -18.43 13.72 9.07
C ILE A 385 -18.80 12.81 10.24
N LYS A 386 -19.38 11.65 9.93
CA LYS A 386 -19.78 10.64 10.91
C LYS A 386 -18.60 10.10 11.71
N TYR A 387 -17.44 9.89 11.07
CA TYR A 387 -16.19 9.57 11.75
C TYR A 387 -15.82 10.64 12.79
N GLN A 388 -15.87 11.93 12.42
CA GLN A 388 -15.57 13.03 13.33
C GLN A 388 -16.57 13.10 14.50
N MET A 389 -17.85 12.85 14.24
CA MET A 389 -18.88 12.76 15.28
C MET A 389 -18.62 11.59 16.23
N ARG A 390 -18.31 10.41 15.71
CA ARG A 390 -17.99 9.23 16.54
C ARG A 390 -16.73 9.46 17.37
N LYS A 391 -15.70 10.08 16.80
CA LYS A 391 -14.50 10.49 17.54
C LYS A 391 -14.83 11.36 18.75
N ASP A 392 -15.86 12.20 18.64
CA ASP A 392 -16.34 13.05 19.72
C ASP A 392 -17.45 12.42 20.58
N ASN A 393 -17.60 11.09 20.52
CA ASN A 393 -18.55 10.29 21.30
C ASN A 393 -20.04 10.62 21.03
N TYR A 394 -20.36 11.14 19.85
CA TYR A 394 -21.75 11.22 19.43
C TYR A 394 -22.30 9.82 19.15
N LEU A 395 -23.43 9.50 19.77
CA LEU A 395 -24.20 8.28 19.51
C LEU A 395 -25.20 8.55 18.39
N ILE A 396 -24.78 8.32 17.15
CA ILE A 396 -25.63 8.44 15.97
C ILE A 396 -25.82 7.03 15.41
N ASN A 397 -27.09 6.63 15.19
CA ASN A 397 -27.36 5.44 14.39
C ASN A 397 -27.16 5.80 12.91
N PHE A 398 -26.00 5.45 12.37
CA PHE A 398 -25.57 5.94 11.07
C PHE A 398 -26.37 5.39 9.89
N ASP A 399 -27.04 4.25 10.07
CA ASP A 399 -27.79 3.55 9.03
C ASP A 399 -29.30 3.84 9.11
N ASP A 400 -29.78 4.31 10.26
CA ASP A 400 -31.18 4.65 10.44
C ASP A 400 -31.43 6.09 9.98
N TYR A 401 -32.03 6.29 8.82
CA TYR A 401 -32.50 7.62 8.40
C TYR A 401 -34.00 7.81 8.67
N TYR A 402 -34.69 6.75 9.04
CA TYR A 402 -36.14 6.72 9.15
C TYR A 402 -36.62 7.27 10.51
N HIS A 403 -35.97 6.89 11.62
CA HIS A 403 -36.42 7.30 12.95
C HIS A 403 -35.82 8.63 13.43
N ASN A 404 -34.90 9.23 12.67
CA ASN A 404 -34.31 10.49 13.07
C ASN A 404 -35.31 11.66 12.99
N LYS A 405 -35.26 12.56 13.98
CA LYS A 405 -36.06 13.81 13.98
C LYS A 405 -35.49 14.90 13.08
N TYR A 406 -34.16 14.91 12.91
CA TYR A 406 -33.45 15.88 12.10
C TYR A 406 -32.58 15.22 11.03
N LEU A 407 -32.40 15.89 9.89
CA LEU A 407 -31.47 15.46 8.85
C LEU A 407 -30.68 16.65 8.35
N PHE A 408 -29.35 16.53 8.44
CA PHE A 408 -28.43 17.43 7.78
C PHE A 408 -28.15 16.91 6.37
N VAL A 409 -28.29 17.77 5.36
CA VAL A 409 -28.06 17.41 3.96
C VAL A 409 -27.09 18.41 3.34
N ILE A 410 -26.02 17.91 2.71
CA ILE A 410 -25.09 18.72 1.93
C ILE A 410 -25.40 18.52 0.44
N ASP A 411 -25.66 19.63 -0.27
CA ASP A 411 -25.91 19.65 -1.71
C ASP A 411 -25.58 21.04 -2.29
N LYS A 412 -25.50 21.14 -3.61
CA LYS A 412 -25.38 22.40 -4.36
C LYS A 412 -26.61 23.29 -4.14
N ASN A 413 -27.81 22.71 -4.26
CA ASN A 413 -29.08 23.45 -4.24
C ASN A 413 -30.21 22.64 -3.56
N GLU A 414 -31.03 23.31 -2.75
CA GLU A 414 -32.24 22.76 -2.14
C GLU A 414 -33.18 22.07 -3.14
N LYS A 415 -33.32 22.62 -4.36
CA LYS A 415 -34.18 22.04 -5.41
C LYS A 415 -33.76 20.61 -5.79
N ASN A 416 -32.48 20.29 -5.67
CA ASN A 416 -31.97 18.95 -5.99
C ASN A 416 -32.35 17.94 -4.92
N ILE A 417 -32.39 18.34 -3.65
CA ILE A 417 -32.66 17.47 -2.51
C ILE A 417 -34.04 16.82 -2.62
N SER A 418 -35.07 17.56 -3.02
CA SER A 418 -36.43 17.01 -3.17
C SER A 418 -36.56 15.99 -4.30
N LYS A 419 -35.64 16.00 -5.27
CA LYS A 419 -35.64 15.09 -6.43
C LYS A 419 -34.58 13.99 -6.34
N ASN A 420 -33.72 14.03 -5.33
CA ASN A 420 -32.59 13.12 -5.23
C ASN A 420 -33.08 11.71 -4.87
N PRO A 421 -32.68 10.65 -5.62
CA PRO A 421 -33.11 9.29 -5.36
C PRO A 421 -32.40 8.62 -4.17
N ALA A 422 -31.43 9.28 -3.54
CA ALA A 422 -30.69 8.75 -2.40
C ALA A 422 -31.63 8.34 -1.25
N TYR A 423 -31.44 7.11 -0.77
CA TYR A 423 -32.23 6.49 0.30
C TYR A 423 -32.33 7.39 1.54
N GLU A 424 -31.21 8.03 1.90
CA GLU A 424 -31.06 8.90 3.05
C GLU A 424 -32.07 10.06 3.05
N VAL A 425 -32.33 10.60 1.87
CA VAL A 425 -33.24 11.73 1.67
C VAL A 425 -34.66 11.24 1.44
N GLN A 426 -34.86 10.14 0.72
CA GLN A 426 -36.19 9.62 0.42
C GLN A 426 -36.94 9.16 1.68
N ASN A 427 -36.25 8.47 2.60
CA ASN A 427 -36.83 8.00 3.86
C ASN A 427 -37.03 9.12 4.89
N PHE A 428 -36.46 10.30 4.64
CA PHE A 428 -36.65 11.48 5.47
C PHE A 428 -37.81 12.35 4.96
N ASN A 429 -39.00 11.76 4.89
CA ASN A 429 -40.24 12.42 4.51
C ASN A 429 -41.40 12.05 5.46
N PRO A 430 -42.37 12.95 5.70
CA PRO A 430 -42.39 14.36 5.28
C PRO A 430 -41.42 15.22 6.13
N ARG A 431 -40.84 16.24 5.49
CA ARG A 431 -39.83 17.11 6.10
C ARG A 431 -40.09 18.59 5.83
N LYS A 432 -39.62 19.45 6.73
CA LYS A 432 -39.61 20.91 6.59
C LYS A 432 -38.20 21.44 6.78
N LYS A 433 -37.72 22.32 5.88
CA LYS A 433 -36.43 23.00 6.04
C LYS A 433 -36.51 23.90 7.27
N SER A 434 -35.54 23.75 8.16
CA SER A 434 -35.41 24.54 9.38
C SER A 434 -34.32 25.61 9.27
N LYS A 435 -33.14 25.27 8.73
CA LYS A 435 -31.98 26.17 8.62
C LYS A 435 -31.14 25.83 7.39
N GLN A 436 -30.26 26.75 7.00
CA GLN A 436 -29.30 26.59 5.91
C GLN A 436 -28.01 27.37 6.22
N TRP A 437 -26.87 26.81 5.82
CA TRP A 437 -25.56 27.46 5.92
C TRP A 437 -24.78 27.30 4.62
N LYS A 438 -24.03 28.33 4.22
CA LYS A 438 -23.11 28.28 3.09
C LYS A 438 -21.81 27.60 3.52
N ILE A 439 -21.46 26.46 2.91
CA ILE A 439 -20.18 25.77 3.16
C ILE A 439 -19.08 26.43 2.33
N ASN A 440 -19.33 26.63 1.04
CA ASN A 440 -18.47 27.40 0.14
C ASN A 440 -19.31 27.99 -1.00
N ASP A 441 -18.67 28.47 -2.08
CA ASP A 441 -19.39 29.09 -3.19
C ASP A 441 -20.26 28.12 -4.01
N SER A 442 -20.00 26.81 -3.91
CA SER A 442 -20.72 25.77 -4.64
C SER A 442 -21.74 25.01 -3.80
N TYR A 443 -21.54 24.91 -2.48
CA TYR A 443 -22.27 23.99 -1.63
C TYR A 443 -22.85 24.61 -0.38
N ASN A 444 -24.01 24.09 0.01
CA ASN A 444 -24.75 24.47 1.19
C ASN A 444 -25.00 23.25 2.08
N LEU A 445 -25.14 23.49 3.37
CA LEU A 445 -25.64 22.55 4.36
C LEU A 445 -27.06 22.96 4.73
N TYR A 446 -28.00 22.02 4.67
CA TYR A 446 -29.41 22.22 4.98
C TYR A 446 -29.77 21.38 6.20
N LEU A 447 -30.57 21.94 7.11
CA LEU A 447 -31.16 21.20 8.22
C LEU A 447 -32.65 21.04 7.98
N TYR A 448 -33.10 19.80 7.95
CA TYR A 448 -34.51 19.44 7.87
C TYR A 448 -35.00 18.88 9.20
N LYS A 449 -36.25 19.19 9.53
CA LYS A 449 -36.99 18.59 10.65
C LYS A 449 -38.12 17.73 10.09
N ARG A 450 -38.26 16.51 10.59
CA ARG A 450 -39.38 15.63 10.26
C ARG A 450 -40.69 16.21 10.81
N THR A 451 -41.75 16.22 10.02
CA THR A 451 -43.04 16.84 10.41
C THR A 451 -44.10 15.85 10.89
N LYS A 452 -43.86 14.55 10.76
CA LYS A 452 -44.72 13.48 11.25
C LYS A 452 -43.87 12.36 11.84
#